data_AF-A0A3N1ULG2-F1
#
_entry.id   AF-A0A3N1ULG2-F1
#
_cell.length_a   1.000
_cell.length_b   1.000
_cell.length_c   1.000
_cell.angle_alpha   90.00
_cell.angle_beta   90.00
_cell.angle_gamma   90.00
#
_symmetry.space_group_name_H-M   'P 1'
#
loop_
_entity.id
_entity.type
_entity.pdbx_description
1 polymer ?
#
loop_
_entity_poly.entity_id
_entity_poly.type
_entity_poly.pdbx_seq_one_letter_code
_entity_poly.pdbx_strand_id
1 'polypeptide(L)'
;MAPPNQRLRRAVPAYVTKFLDGRSADFRRSEKVADSIPPGHRFLLYFQALEGVDNDPWQPLKTQKIEALKAVATVGKAAQEVLKALTTRQAEVFCDRGWQRPAELYAPLFTGSGNPHPVENGFAFLSPYGVPYLAGSGIKGVLRRAAEELALLCDDTHGWTLPLVWALFGFDEKSTYFTKNDAGEWSQAYDQVVQTVQHTPDPLLQKLIKIWVDPERRPKNQADFLQKLRESVTVRRAIHFQGLLRFLDAYPQPGCNMAVDILNPHHKDYFQGSGEESPHDAEQPVPVFFLVLAPGTKFVFRVEPSPSIGDLWKDVGNWRKLLNAAFDYAEAWLGFGAKTSVGYGVLGPDRELEKQKEKEEKERAQREAEEQRKREREEEERRCKEAEDAERARRQAQWDALPEDEKIKRKLQEAAERYGKLGDSERKKEREALNRDLNRAIEAAQQIQDSHVRAKLADFIVGVYEQVGWADPGVNKKKREKQEKKRRSAVDALRK
;
A
#
# COMPACT_ATOMS: atom_id res chain seq x y z
N MET A 1 32.81 15.85 52.48
CA MET A 1 31.66 16.76 52.68
C MET A 1 31.92 18.03 51.88
N ALA A 2 30.96 18.49 51.09
CA ALA A 2 31.10 19.75 50.35
C ALA A 2 31.12 20.93 51.36
N PRO A 3 31.89 22.00 51.10
CA PRO A 3 32.00 23.14 52.01
C PRO A 3 30.64 23.82 52.27
N PRO A 4 30.44 24.41 53.47
CA PRO A 4 29.13 24.86 53.96
C PRO A 4 28.44 25.97 53.13
N ASN A 5 29.16 26.61 52.21
CA ASN A 5 28.61 27.63 51.30
C ASN A 5 28.43 27.14 49.85
N GLN A 6 28.70 25.86 49.57
CA GLN A 6 28.58 25.30 48.23
C GLN A 6 27.23 24.59 48.10
N ARG A 7 26.21 25.32 47.61
CA ARG A 7 24.90 24.72 47.27
C ARG A 7 25.13 23.52 46.34
N LEU A 8 24.56 22.37 46.70
CA LEU A 8 24.66 21.12 45.95
C LEU A 8 24.37 21.36 44.46
N ARG A 9 25.33 21.05 43.59
CA ARG A 9 25.11 21.08 42.14
C ARG A 9 24.39 19.79 41.73
N ARG A 10 23.36 19.91 40.90
CA ARG A 10 22.67 18.73 40.32
C ARG A 10 23.71 17.88 39.56
N ALA A 11 23.74 16.58 39.81
CA ALA A 11 24.51 15.65 38.99
C ALA A 11 23.78 15.49 37.64
N VAL A 12 24.20 16.26 36.64
CA VAL A 12 23.67 16.19 35.28
C VAL A 12 24.77 15.70 34.33
N PRO A 13 24.42 14.97 33.26
CA PRO A 13 25.39 14.57 32.26
C PRO A 13 26.16 15.77 31.70
N ALA A 14 27.46 15.61 31.44
CA ALA A 14 28.33 16.72 31.02
C ALA A 14 27.84 17.43 29.75
N TYR A 15 27.16 16.72 28.83
CA TYR A 15 26.59 17.32 27.63
C TYR A 15 25.40 18.24 27.93
N VAL A 16 24.71 18.06 29.07
CA VAL A 16 23.64 18.93 29.56
C VAL A 16 24.22 20.12 30.32
N THR A 17 25.25 19.88 31.15
CA THR A 17 25.92 20.91 31.96
C THR A 17 26.56 22.02 31.11
N LYS A 18 27.06 21.69 29.91
CA LYS A 18 27.65 22.68 28.98
C LYS A 18 26.69 23.81 28.57
N PHE A 19 25.39 23.57 28.68
CA PHE A 19 24.35 24.52 28.27
C PHE A 19 23.69 25.23 29.44
N LEU A 20 24.04 24.89 30.67
CA LEU A 20 23.35 25.30 31.88
C LEU A 20 24.38 25.77 32.91
N ASP A 21 24.40 27.06 33.21
CA ASP A 21 25.31 27.69 34.20
C ASP A 21 24.95 27.35 35.66
N GLY A 22 24.47 26.13 35.92
CA GLY A 22 24.15 25.61 37.26
C GLY A 22 23.00 26.31 37.99
N ARG A 23 22.60 27.51 37.57
CA ARG A 23 21.47 28.31 38.06
C ARG A 23 21.09 29.32 36.97
N SER A 24 20.07 29.05 36.17
CA SER A 24 19.46 30.14 35.41
C SER A 24 18.05 29.79 34.98
N ALA A 25 17.11 30.63 35.44
CA ALA A 25 15.74 30.78 34.95
C ALA A 25 15.69 31.55 33.61
N ASP A 26 16.80 31.60 32.86
CA ASP A 26 16.86 32.27 31.57
C ASP A 26 16.35 31.36 30.44
N PHE A 27 15.02 31.29 30.33
CA PHE A 27 14.30 30.55 29.29
C PHE A 27 14.71 30.97 27.86
N ARG A 28 15.38 32.13 27.67
CA ARG A 28 15.83 32.60 26.35
C ARG A 28 17.03 31.83 25.81
N ARG A 29 17.81 31.15 26.66
CA ARG A 29 18.85 30.22 26.19
C ARG A 29 18.26 28.90 25.67
N SER A 30 16.97 28.62 25.91
CA SER A 30 16.34 27.30 25.71
C SER A 30 16.29 26.80 24.26
N GLU A 31 16.20 27.68 23.26
CA GLU A 31 16.12 27.25 21.85
C GLU A 31 17.40 26.57 21.36
N LYS A 32 18.57 27.17 21.63
CA LYS A 32 19.88 26.56 21.27
C LYS A 32 20.14 25.25 22.02
N VAL A 33 19.61 25.13 23.24
CA VAL A 33 19.68 23.89 24.03
C VAL A 33 18.73 22.82 23.49
N ALA A 34 17.53 23.22 23.06
CA ALA A 34 16.52 22.30 22.55
C ALA A 34 16.97 21.58 21.27
N ASP A 35 17.75 22.25 20.40
CA ASP A 35 18.29 21.61 19.21
C ASP A 35 19.32 20.50 19.51
N SER A 36 20.06 20.63 20.61
CA SER A 36 21.17 19.73 20.95
C SER A 36 20.82 18.68 22.01
N ILE A 37 19.73 18.87 22.76
CA ILE A 37 19.34 18.00 23.88
C ILE A 37 17.90 17.48 23.68
N PRO A 38 17.72 16.15 23.60
CA PRO A 38 16.40 15.52 23.50
C PRO A 38 15.40 16.00 24.56
N PRO A 39 14.10 16.11 24.20
CA PRO A 39 13.06 16.62 25.10
C PRO A 39 12.96 15.82 26.40
N GLY A 40 13.07 14.49 26.34
CA GLY A 40 13.01 13.62 27.51
C GLY A 40 14.17 13.79 28.47
N HIS A 41 15.35 14.22 28.02
CA HIS A 41 16.44 14.58 28.95
C HIS A 41 16.14 15.89 29.66
N ARG A 42 15.52 16.84 28.97
CA ARG A 42 15.07 18.12 29.55
C ARG A 42 13.78 17.99 30.37
N PHE A 43 13.07 16.88 30.24
CA PHE A 43 11.90 16.57 31.06
C PHE A 43 12.28 15.74 32.29
N LEU A 44 12.96 14.60 32.09
CA LEU A 44 13.20 13.62 33.15
C LEU A 44 14.50 13.88 33.93
N LEU A 45 15.58 14.26 33.24
CA LEU A 45 16.90 14.43 33.89
C LEU A 45 17.11 15.87 34.37
N TYR A 46 16.59 16.85 33.63
CA TYR A 46 16.78 18.26 33.91
C TYR A 46 15.54 19.10 33.59
N PHE A 47 14.56 19.11 34.49
CA PHE A 47 13.42 20.00 34.37
C PHE A 47 13.76 21.42 34.85
N GLN A 48 13.62 22.40 33.95
CA GLN A 48 13.99 23.81 34.17
C GLN A 48 13.07 24.53 35.16
N ALA A 49 11.82 24.08 35.33
CA ALA A 49 10.87 24.65 36.28
C ALA A 49 10.95 24.01 37.68
N LEU A 50 12.16 23.90 38.22
CA LEU A 50 12.41 23.51 39.59
C LEU A 50 13.22 24.60 40.31
N GLU A 51 12.66 25.20 41.35
CA GLU A 51 13.32 26.13 42.26
C GLU A 51 13.91 25.39 43.47
N GLY A 52 15.00 25.93 44.02
CA GLY A 52 15.49 25.50 45.33
C GLY A 52 15.12 26.53 46.38
N VAL A 53 14.37 26.12 47.41
CA VAL A 53 14.01 26.95 48.56
C VAL A 53 14.68 26.36 49.79
N ASP A 54 15.68 27.04 50.36
CA ASP A 54 16.43 26.64 51.55
C ASP A 54 16.72 25.12 51.67
N ASN A 55 16.28 24.46 52.74
CA ASN A 55 16.53 23.03 53.03
C ASN A 55 15.87 22.04 52.05
N ASP A 56 15.08 22.51 51.07
CA ASP A 56 14.47 21.66 50.03
C ASP A 56 14.81 22.17 48.61
N PRO A 57 15.88 21.64 47.98
CA PRO A 57 16.39 22.14 46.70
C PRO A 57 15.56 21.77 45.44
N TRP A 58 14.31 21.29 45.56
CA TRP A 58 13.63 20.60 44.45
C TRP A 58 12.10 20.82 44.36
N GLN A 59 11.65 22.07 44.52
CA GLN A 59 10.23 22.40 44.42
C GLN A 59 9.85 22.88 43.01
N PRO A 60 8.71 22.45 42.43
CA PRO A 60 8.22 22.98 41.15
C PRO A 60 7.98 24.49 41.22
N LEU A 61 8.33 25.23 40.16
CA LEU A 61 8.00 26.66 40.09
C LEU A 61 6.48 26.86 40.24
N LYS A 62 6.09 27.79 41.12
CA LYS A 62 4.67 28.18 41.27
C LYS A 62 4.13 28.92 40.04
N THR A 63 5.01 29.67 39.37
CA THR A 63 4.74 30.40 38.13
C THR A 63 5.60 29.81 36.99
N GLN A 64 5.33 30.12 35.73
CA GLN A 64 6.19 29.75 34.59
C GLN A 64 6.28 28.25 34.20
N LYS A 65 5.38 27.39 34.71
CA LYS A 65 5.33 25.96 34.34
C LYS A 65 5.11 25.76 32.83
N ILE A 66 4.28 26.62 32.22
CA ILE A 66 3.95 26.54 30.79
C ILE A 66 5.17 26.89 29.91
N GLU A 67 5.97 27.89 30.25
CA GLU A 67 7.19 28.25 29.53
C GLU A 67 8.22 27.14 29.58
N ALA A 68 8.38 26.49 30.74
CA ALA A 68 9.28 25.34 30.89
C ALA A 68 8.82 24.14 30.05
N LEU A 69 7.52 23.83 30.04
CA LEU A 69 6.96 22.77 29.20
C LEU A 69 7.07 23.11 27.70
N LYS A 70 6.86 24.37 27.32
CA LYS A 70 7.05 24.85 25.94
C LYS A 70 8.49 24.67 25.49
N ALA A 71 9.46 24.97 26.34
CA ALA A 71 10.85 24.66 26.07
C ALA A 71 11.02 23.17 25.81
N VAL A 72 10.52 22.30 26.70
CA VAL A 72 10.62 20.83 26.53
C VAL A 72 9.95 20.34 25.24
N ALA A 73 8.82 20.92 24.82
CA ALA A 73 8.07 20.50 23.64
C ALA A 73 8.85 20.62 22.32
N THR A 74 9.92 21.41 22.26
CA THR A 74 10.81 21.44 21.10
C THR A 74 11.57 20.12 20.97
N VAL A 75 11.29 19.31 19.94
CA VAL A 75 11.99 18.02 19.76
C VAL A 75 13.47 18.22 19.44
N GLY A 76 13.81 19.15 18.53
CA GLY A 76 15.18 19.52 18.22
C GLY A 76 15.97 18.50 17.36
N LYS A 77 17.03 18.97 16.71
CA LYS A 77 17.79 18.18 15.72
C LYS A 77 18.37 16.87 16.28
N ALA A 78 18.95 16.89 17.47
CA ALA A 78 19.56 15.71 18.08
C ALA A 78 18.56 14.57 18.28
N ALA A 79 17.35 14.87 18.78
CA ALA A 79 16.31 13.86 18.94
C ALA A 79 15.75 13.39 17.60
N GLN A 80 15.65 14.25 16.59
CA GLN A 80 15.25 13.86 15.24
C GLN A 80 16.25 12.87 14.60
N GLU A 81 17.56 13.07 14.80
CA GLU A 81 18.59 12.13 14.34
C GLU A 81 18.50 10.78 15.05
N VAL A 82 18.23 10.79 16.36
CA VAL A 82 18.03 9.55 17.14
C VAL A 82 16.76 8.82 16.70
N LEU A 83 15.64 9.53 16.51
CA LEU A 83 14.40 8.95 15.99
C LEU A 83 14.64 8.32 14.63
N LYS A 84 15.33 9.00 13.72
CA LYS A 84 15.72 8.46 12.41
C LYS A 84 16.53 7.18 12.56
N ALA A 85 17.56 7.17 13.41
CA ALA A 85 18.40 6.01 13.61
C ALA A 85 17.63 4.81 14.20
N LEU A 86 16.71 5.07 15.15
CA LEU A 86 15.85 4.06 15.76
C LEU A 86 14.83 3.49 14.77
N THR A 87 14.16 4.33 13.99
CA THR A 87 13.16 3.89 13.02
C THR A 87 13.80 3.12 11.86
N THR A 88 14.98 3.55 11.38
CA THR A 88 15.77 2.82 10.38
C THR A 88 16.21 1.46 10.92
N ARG A 89 16.84 1.42 12.10
CA ARG A 89 17.28 0.14 12.70
C ARG A 89 16.11 -0.80 12.94
N GLN A 90 14.99 -0.30 13.47
CA GLN A 90 13.81 -1.13 13.69
C GLN A 90 13.26 -1.67 12.37
N ALA A 91 13.31 -0.90 11.28
CA ALA A 91 12.91 -1.37 9.95
C ALA A 91 13.84 -2.48 9.41
N GLU A 92 15.15 -2.33 9.60
CA GLU A 92 16.16 -3.29 9.11
C GLU A 92 16.11 -4.64 9.83
N VAL A 93 15.79 -4.64 11.14
CA VAL A 93 15.70 -5.89 11.92
C VAL A 93 14.30 -6.50 11.91
N PHE A 94 13.30 -5.78 11.40
CA PHE A 94 11.93 -6.25 11.39
C PHE A 94 11.77 -7.46 10.47
N CYS A 95 11.14 -8.53 10.98
CA CYS A 95 11.01 -9.74 10.20
C CYS A 95 9.99 -9.60 9.04
N ASP A 96 10.28 -10.20 7.88
CA ASP A 96 9.37 -10.22 6.72
C ASP A 96 8.01 -10.89 7.03
N ARG A 97 8.03 -11.79 8.03
CA ARG A 97 6.82 -12.47 8.51
C ARG A 97 6.00 -11.62 9.49
N GLY A 98 6.44 -10.40 9.79
CA GLY A 98 5.74 -9.49 10.67
C GLY A 98 4.53 -8.82 10.02
N TRP A 99 3.79 -8.08 10.83
CA TRP A 99 2.74 -7.16 10.43
C TRP A 99 3.19 -5.74 10.71
N GLN A 100 3.07 -4.86 9.72
CA GLN A 100 3.36 -3.44 9.89
C GLN A 100 2.25 -2.57 9.31
N ARG A 101 1.99 -1.46 9.98
CA ARG A 101 0.99 -0.48 9.55
C ARG A 101 1.48 0.95 9.79
N PRO A 102 1.70 1.74 8.74
CA PRO A 102 1.87 3.18 8.86
C PRO A 102 0.56 3.83 9.32
N ALA A 103 0.65 4.82 10.20
CA ALA A 103 -0.50 5.62 10.62
C ALA A 103 -0.07 7.05 10.98
N GLU A 104 -1.00 7.97 10.86
CA GLU A 104 -0.85 9.39 11.19
C GLU A 104 -1.75 9.76 12.37
N LEU A 105 -1.23 10.60 13.25
CA LEU A 105 -1.95 11.12 14.40
C LEU A 105 -2.86 12.29 14.02
N TYR A 106 -4.17 12.15 14.24
CA TYR A 106 -5.17 13.17 13.92
C TYR A 106 -5.54 14.06 15.11
N ALA A 107 -5.39 13.56 16.34
CA ALA A 107 -5.64 14.31 17.57
C ALA A 107 -4.43 14.21 18.52
N PRO A 108 -4.20 15.16 19.45
CA PRO A 108 -3.06 15.12 20.35
C PRO A 108 -2.92 13.77 21.07
N LEU A 109 -1.70 13.23 21.12
CA LEU A 109 -1.43 11.96 21.79
C LEU A 109 -0.78 12.22 23.15
N PHE A 110 -1.47 11.85 24.21
CA PHE A 110 -0.94 11.86 25.55
C PHE A 110 -0.55 10.44 25.98
N THR A 111 0.72 10.21 26.31
CA THR A 111 1.24 8.90 26.70
C THR A 111 2.09 9.03 27.96
N GLY A 112 2.07 7.99 28.81
CA GLY A 112 2.81 8.01 30.08
C GLY A 112 2.25 8.99 31.11
N SER A 113 0.95 9.27 31.08
CA SER A 113 0.28 10.18 32.03
C SER A 113 0.47 9.76 33.50
N GLY A 114 0.57 8.45 33.76
CA GLY A 114 0.83 7.91 35.08
C GLY A 114 2.30 7.96 35.53
N ASN A 115 3.23 8.45 34.70
CA ASN A 115 4.62 8.60 35.11
C ASN A 115 4.74 9.76 36.11
N PRO A 116 5.45 9.59 37.24
CA PRO A 116 5.60 10.65 38.22
C PRO A 116 6.45 11.78 37.65
N HIS A 117 5.99 13.01 37.80
CA HIS A 117 6.74 14.20 37.38
C HIS A 117 6.38 15.42 38.26
N PRO A 118 7.31 16.37 38.48
CA PRO A 118 7.06 17.60 39.24
C PRO A 118 5.87 18.47 38.78
N VAL A 119 5.39 18.29 37.54
CA VAL A 119 4.18 18.98 37.02
C VAL A 119 2.92 18.12 37.11
N GLU A 120 2.92 17.10 37.99
CA GLU A 120 1.86 16.12 38.25
C GLU A 120 1.64 15.11 37.11
N ASN A 121 1.67 15.57 35.86
CA ASN A 121 1.53 14.73 34.68
C ASN A 121 2.89 14.41 34.05
N GLY A 122 3.21 13.12 33.93
CA GLY A 122 4.38 12.65 33.20
C GLY A 122 4.14 12.51 31.70
N PHE A 123 5.21 12.17 30.98
CA PHE A 123 5.16 11.79 29.57
C PHE A 123 6.10 10.60 29.33
N ALA A 124 5.80 9.73 28.35
CA ALA A 124 6.66 8.60 28.03
C ALA A 124 7.81 9.00 27.09
N PHE A 125 9.02 9.02 27.63
CA PHE A 125 10.26 9.17 26.86
C PHE A 125 11.11 7.90 26.96
N LEU A 126 11.69 7.48 25.84
CA LEU A 126 12.50 6.28 25.75
C LEU A 126 13.85 6.52 26.42
N SER A 127 14.15 5.79 27.48
CA SER A 127 15.47 5.79 28.13
C SER A 127 16.45 4.87 27.37
N PRO A 128 17.73 5.23 27.20
CA PRO A 128 18.41 6.46 27.68
C PRO A 128 18.34 7.62 26.68
N TYR A 129 17.57 7.53 25.60
CA TYR A 129 17.63 8.45 24.46
C TYR A 129 16.88 9.77 24.66
N GLY A 130 15.87 9.81 25.52
CA GLY A 130 15.04 10.99 25.76
C GLY A 130 14.13 11.38 24.59
N VAL A 131 13.83 10.45 23.68
CA VAL A 131 12.89 10.67 22.57
C VAL A 131 11.48 10.20 22.93
N PRO A 132 10.42 10.85 22.43
CA PRO A 132 9.05 10.40 22.68
C PRO A 132 8.79 9.04 22.03
N TYR A 133 7.96 8.20 22.64
CA TYR A 133 7.57 6.91 22.08
C TYR A 133 6.19 6.46 22.59
N LEU A 134 5.58 5.52 21.87
CA LEU A 134 4.40 4.80 22.32
C LEU A 134 4.79 3.35 22.63
N ALA A 135 4.60 2.94 23.88
CA ALA A 135 5.02 1.62 24.34
C ALA A 135 4.22 0.49 23.68
N GLY A 136 4.91 -0.58 23.28
CA GLY A 136 4.34 -1.78 22.67
C GLY A 136 3.32 -2.45 23.57
N SER A 137 3.46 -2.35 24.90
CA SER A 137 2.44 -2.81 25.85
C SER A 137 1.13 -2.02 25.78
N GLY A 138 1.20 -0.70 25.57
CA GLY A 138 0.02 0.15 25.37
C GLY A 138 -0.67 -0.17 24.05
N ILE A 139 0.11 -0.31 22.97
CA ILE A 139 -0.39 -0.72 21.64
C ILE A 139 -1.08 -2.08 21.72
N LYS A 140 -0.43 -3.06 22.36
CA LYS A 140 -0.98 -4.39 22.60
C LYS A 140 -2.30 -4.31 23.39
N GLY A 141 -2.36 -3.49 24.43
CA GLY A 141 -3.56 -3.32 25.25
C GLY A 141 -4.75 -2.80 24.45
N VAL A 142 -4.55 -1.75 23.64
CA VAL A 142 -5.60 -1.17 22.79
C VAL A 142 -6.07 -2.17 21.74
N LEU A 143 -5.15 -2.82 21.02
CA LEU A 143 -5.53 -3.77 19.97
C LEU A 143 -6.14 -5.05 20.52
N ARG A 144 -5.73 -5.50 21.71
CA ARG A 144 -6.40 -6.59 22.41
C ARG A 144 -7.82 -6.19 22.76
N ARG A 145 -8.03 -4.98 23.29
CA ARG A 145 -9.35 -4.47 23.63
C ARG A 145 -10.26 -4.39 22.41
N ALA A 146 -9.75 -3.87 21.28
CA ALA A 146 -10.48 -3.87 20.02
C ALA A 146 -10.85 -5.29 19.57
N ALA A 147 -9.92 -6.25 19.68
CA ALA A 147 -10.19 -7.64 19.34
C ALA A 147 -11.22 -8.31 20.28
N GLU A 148 -11.22 -7.97 21.57
CA GLU A 148 -12.25 -8.41 22.53
C GLU A 148 -13.63 -7.83 22.19
N GLU A 149 -13.71 -6.54 21.84
CA GLU A 149 -14.95 -5.88 21.43
C GLU A 149 -15.49 -6.47 20.12
N LEU A 150 -14.64 -6.65 19.12
CA LEU A 150 -15.01 -7.32 17.87
C LEU A 150 -15.47 -8.77 18.10
N ALA A 151 -14.81 -9.51 18.99
CA ALA A 151 -15.16 -10.91 19.25
C ALA A 151 -16.47 -11.10 20.03
N LEU A 152 -16.88 -10.12 20.83
CA LEU A 152 -17.95 -10.29 21.82
C LEU A 152 -19.14 -9.34 21.62
N LEU A 153 -18.92 -8.12 21.14
CA LEU A 153 -19.93 -7.05 21.15
C LEU A 153 -20.37 -6.60 19.76
N CYS A 154 -19.65 -6.97 18.70
CA CYS A 154 -19.97 -6.56 17.34
C CYS A 154 -20.67 -7.68 16.56
N ASP A 155 -21.65 -7.31 15.73
CA ASP A 155 -22.33 -8.25 14.83
C ASP A 155 -21.37 -8.86 13.80
N ASP A 156 -20.49 -8.04 13.22
CA ASP A 156 -19.39 -8.49 12.36
C ASP A 156 -18.09 -8.61 13.17
N THR A 157 -17.76 -9.84 13.54
CA THR A 157 -16.55 -10.13 14.31
C THR A 157 -15.27 -9.98 13.50
N HIS A 158 -15.35 -9.85 12.17
CA HIS A 158 -14.20 -9.87 11.26
C HIS A 158 -13.31 -11.12 11.41
N GLY A 159 -13.90 -12.22 11.91
CA GLY A 159 -13.22 -13.47 12.19
C GLY A 159 -12.57 -13.55 13.58
N TRP A 160 -12.73 -12.54 14.44
CA TRP A 160 -12.26 -12.62 15.82
C TRP A 160 -13.13 -13.55 16.66
N THR A 161 -12.47 -14.38 17.46
CA THR A 161 -13.08 -15.19 18.51
C THR A 161 -12.27 -15.04 19.79
N LEU A 162 -12.88 -15.29 20.94
CA LEU A 162 -12.17 -15.17 22.22
C LEU A 162 -10.93 -16.10 22.31
N PRO A 163 -10.96 -17.36 21.82
CA PRO A 163 -9.75 -18.18 21.71
C PRO A 163 -8.65 -17.58 20.84
N LEU A 164 -8.99 -16.88 19.74
CA LEU A 164 -8.02 -16.17 18.90
C LEU A 164 -7.38 -14.98 19.64
N VAL A 165 -8.18 -14.22 20.40
CA VAL A 165 -7.66 -13.13 21.25
C VAL A 165 -6.64 -13.68 22.24
N TRP A 166 -6.97 -14.75 22.96
CA TRP A 166 -6.06 -15.35 23.94
C TRP A 166 -4.82 -15.98 23.31
N ALA A 167 -4.96 -16.64 22.16
CA ALA A 167 -3.82 -17.20 21.43
C ALA A 167 -2.87 -16.09 20.98
N LEU A 168 -3.38 -15.01 20.37
CA LEU A 168 -2.56 -13.95 19.78
C LEU A 168 -1.99 -12.98 20.81
N PHE A 169 -2.80 -12.50 21.75
CA PHE A 169 -2.40 -11.49 22.73
C PHE A 169 -1.95 -12.08 24.07
N GLY A 170 -2.28 -13.34 24.36
CA GLY A 170 -2.10 -13.93 25.68
C GLY A 170 -3.34 -13.78 26.55
N PHE A 171 -3.34 -14.48 27.69
CA PHE A 171 -4.47 -14.47 28.62
C PHE A 171 -4.36 -13.29 29.60
N ASP A 172 -5.47 -12.57 29.81
CA ASP A 172 -5.57 -11.49 30.80
C ASP A 172 -6.66 -11.81 31.83
N GLU A 173 -6.26 -12.00 33.09
CA GLU A 173 -7.17 -12.34 34.18
C GLU A 173 -8.14 -11.21 34.55
N LYS A 174 -7.86 -9.98 34.10
CA LYS A 174 -8.60 -8.75 34.40
C LYS A 174 -9.54 -8.29 33.29
N SER A 175 -9.69 -9.07 32.21
CA SER A 175 -10.60 -8.70 31.11
C SER A 175 -12.03 -8.45 31.62
N THR A 176 -12.71 -7.47 31.03
CA THR A 176 -13.98 -6.93 31.54
C THR A 176 -15.10 -7.96 31.59
N TYR A 177 -15.15 -8.89 30.63
CA TYR A 177 -16.16 -9.95 30.57
C TYR A 177 -16.10 -10.97 31.73
N PHE A 178 -15.03 -10.98 32.53
CA PHE A 178 -14.96 -11.78 33.76
C PHE A 178 -15.60 -11.09 34.98
N THR A 179 -15.94 -9.81 34.89
CA THR A 179 -16.57 -9.09 36.01
C THR A 179 -18.03 -9.53 36.15
N LYS A 180 -18.42 -9.92 37.37
CA LYS A 180 -19.81 -10.30 37.70
C LYS A 180 -20.65 -9.04 37.86
N ASN A 181 -21.06 -8.46 36.73
CA ASN A 181 -22.13 -7.48 36.69
C ASN A 181 -23.22 -8.06 35.77
N ASP A 182 -24.21 -8.71 36.37
CA ASP A 182 -25.16 -9.59 35.68
C ASP A 182 -26.02 -8.85 34.62
N ALA A 183 -26.06 -7.52 34.64
CA ALA A 183 -26.77 -6.69 33.68
C ALA A 183 -25.88 -6.08 32.56
N GLY A 184 -24.57 -6.33 32.57
CA GLY A 184 -23.65 -5.72 31.58
C GLY A 184 -23.58 -6.48 30.26
N GLU A 185 -23.51 -5.77 29.14
CA GLU A 185 -23.37 -6.35 27.78
C GLU A 185 -22.19 -7.34 27.68
N TRP A 186 -21.04 -6.99 28.26
CA TRP A 186 -19.86 -7.86 28.36
C TRP A 186 -20.15 -9.20 29.03
N SER A 187 -21.03 -9.19 30.03
CA SER A 187 -21.36 -10.40 30.78
C SER A 187 -22.23 -11.34 29.95
N GLN A 188 -23.24 -10.77 29.30
CA GLN A 188 -24.18 -11.49 28.45
C GLN A 188 -23.47 -12.07 27.22
N ALA A 189 -22.59 -11.30 26.57
CA ALA A 189 -21.79 -11.77 25.45
C ALA A 189 -20.90 -12.97 25.83
N TYR A 190 -20.30 -12.95 27.02
CA TYR A 190 -19.51 -14.09 27.50
C TYR A 190 -20.37 -15.33 27.75
N ASP A 191 -21.57 -15.17 28.32
CA ASP A 191 -22.50 -16.29 28.53
C ASP A 191 -22.98 -16.88 27.21
N GLN A 192 -23.18 -16.06 26.18
CA GLN A 192 -23.47 -16.55 24.82
C GLN A 192 -22.31 -17.42 24.30
N VAL A 193 -21.05 -17.00 24.47
CA VAL A 193 -19.89 -17.83 24.09
C VAL A 193 -19.89 -19.17 24.84
N VAL A 194 -20.19 -19.17 26.14
CA VAL A 194 -20.30 -20.42 26.93
C VAL A 194 -21.36 -21.35 26.35
N GLN A 195 -22.54 -20.81 26.01
CA GLN A 195 -23.64 -21.58 25.41
C GLN A 195 -23.27 -22.10 24.02
N THR A 196 -22.68 -21.27 23.16
CA THR A 196 -22.24 -21.66 21.81
C THR A 196 -21.23 -22.80 21.89
N VAL A 197 -20.23 -22.70 22.76
CA VAL A 197 -19.18 -23.72 22.91
C VAL A 197 -19.71 -25.02 23.50
N GLN A 198 -20.77 -24.97 24.31
CA GLN A 198 -21.45 -26.17 24.81
C GLN A 198 -22.06 -27.01 23.69
N HIS A 199 -22.60 -26.37 22.65
CA HIS A 199 -23.23 -27.04 21.50
C HIS A 199 -22.26 -27.29 20.35
N THR A 200 -21.32 -26.36 20.12
CA THR A 200 -20.35 -26.35 19.04
C THR A 200 -18.95 -26.11 19.62
N PRO A 201 -18.23 -27.16 20.03
CA PRO A 201 -16.90 -27.03 20.63
C PRO A 201 -15.91 -26.34 19.71
N ASP A 202 -15.06 -25.47 20.26
CA ASP A 202 -14.05 -24.73 19.51
C ASP A 202 -12.71 -25.52 19.48
N PRO A 203 -12.16 -25.84 18.28
CA PRO A 203 -10.92 -26.61 18.17
C PRO A 203 -9.68 -25.90 18.75
N LEU A 204 -9.62 -24.56 18.62
CA LEU A 204 -8.53 -23.75 19.14
C LEU A 204 -8.62 -23.67 20.67
N LEU A 205 -9.81 -23.47 21.23
CA LEU A 205 -10.04 -23.52 22.68
C LEU A 205 -9.65 -24.89 23.26
N GLN A 206 -9.98 -25.99 22.57
CA GLN A 206 -9.55 -27.33 23.00
C GLN A 206 -8.03 -27.44 23.09
N LYS A 207 -7.30 -26.88 22.12
CA LYS A 207 -5.83 -26.87 22.11
C LYS A 207 -5.28 -26.00 23.23
N LEU A 208 -5.83 -24.81 23.45
CA LEU A 208 -5.43 -23.92 24.55
C LEU A 208 -5.63 -24.60 25.91
N ILE A 209 -6.78 -25.23 26.16
CA ILE A 209 -7.02 -25.97 27.41
C ILE A 209 -5.98 -27.08 27.61
N LYS A 210 -5.63 -27.82 26.55
CA LYS A 210 -4.59 -28.87 26.63
C LYS A 210 -3.21 -28.31 26.99
N ILE A 211 -2.91 -27.07 26.60
CA ILE A 211 -1.64 -26.38 26.88
C ILE A 211 -1.65 -25.77 28.28
N TRP A 212 -2.75 -25.13 28.69
CA TRP A 212 -2.84 -24.36 29.92
C TRP A 212 -3.13 -25.20 31.17
N VAL A 213 -3.81 -26.33 31.01
CA VAL A 213 -4.34 -27.10 32.14
C VAL A 213 -3.74 -28.50 32.18
N ASP A 214 -3.15 -28.82 33.34
CA ASP A 214 -2.61 -30.15 33.64
C ASP A 214 -3.65 -31.24 33.38
N PRO A 215 -3.27 -32.40 32.80
CA PRO A 215 -4.19 -33.48 32.46
C PRO A 215 -5.14 -33.89 33.58
N GLU A 216 -4.67 -33.94 34.82
CA GLU A 216 -5.47 -34.32 36.01
C GLU A 216 -6.48 -33.27 36.45
N ARG A 217 -6.28 -32.00 36.06
CA ARG A 217 -7.13 -30.86 36.43
C ARG A 217 -8.02 -30.39 35.29
N ARG A 218 -8.05 -31.14 34.18
CA ARG A 218 -8.80 -30.73 32.99
C ARG A 218 -10.31 -30.63 33.29
N PRO A 219 -10.96 -29.59 32.76
CA PRO A 219 -12.40 -29.40 32.89
C PRO A 219 -13.16 -30.51 32.16
N LYS A 220 -14.43 -30.74 32.54
CA LYS A 220 -15.27 -31.80 31.96
C LYS A 220 -15.48 -31.60 30.46
N ASN A 221 -15.67 -30.34 30.07
CA ASN A 221 -15.81 -29.88 28.70
C ASN A 221 -15.38 -28.41 28.61
N GLN A 222 -15.44 -27.83 27.41
CA GLN A 222 -15.02 -26.44 27.20
C GLN A 222 -15.96 -25.42 27.89
N ALA A 223 -17.26 -25.68 27.97
CA ALA A 223 -18.19 -24.79 28.66
C ALA A 223 -17.91 -24.75 30.18
N ASP A 224 -17.65 -25.90 30.81
CA ASP A 224 -17.22 -26.02 32.21
C ASP A 224 -15.91 -25.25 32.46
N PHE A 225 -14.98 -25.25 31.51
CA PHE A 225 -13.78 -24.43 31.58
C PHE A 225 -14.10 -22.93 31.64
N LEU A 226 -14.90 -22.45 30.69
CA LEU A 226 -15.26 -21.04 30.57
C LEU A 226 -16.05 -20.54 31.78
N GLN A 227 -16.96 -21.37 32.33
CA GLN A 227 -17.67 -21.08 33.58
C GLN A 227 -16.72 -20.95 34.77
N LYS A 228 -15.77 -21.89 34.93
CA LYS A 228 -14.75 -21.83 35.98
C LYS A 228 -13.86 -20.60 35.87
N LEU A 229 -13.52 -20.15 34.66
CA LEU A 229 -12.76 -18.90 34.46
C LEU A 229 -13.54 -17.69 34.97
N ARG A 230 -14.86 -17.66 34.80
CA ARG A 230 -15.71 -16.58 35.31
C ARG A 230 -15.85 -16.62 36.83
N GLU A 231 -15.98 -17.81 37.41
CA GLU A 231 -16.23 -17.99 38.85
C GLU A 231 -14.99 -17.86 39.73
N SER A 232 -13.81 -18.27 39.24
CA SER A 232 -12.62 -18.43 40.07
C SER A 232 -11.43 -17.63 39.56
N VAL A 233 -11.05 -16.60 40.34
CA VAL A 233 -9.81 -15.83 40.13
C VAL A 233 -8.58 -16.75 40.21
N THR A 234 -8.61 -17.78 41.05
CA THR A 234 -7.51 -18.75 41.19
C THR A 234 -7.28 -19.54 39.90
N VAL A 235 -8.35 -19.93 39.21
CA VAL A 235 -8.24 -20.62 37.91
C VAL A 235 -7.66 -19.68 36.86
N ARG A 236 -8.09 -18.41 36.84
CA ARG A 236 -7.52 -17.39 35.92
C ARG A 236 -6.03 -17.17 36.16
N ARG A 237 -5.62 -17.02 37.43
CA ARG A 237 -4.21 -16.82 37.84
C ARG A 237 -3.29 -17.97 37.48
N ALA A 238 -3.83 -19.19 37.44
CA ALA A 238 -3.06 -20.38 37.09
C ALA A 238 -2.69 -20.44 35.58
N ILE A 239 -3.33 -19.62 34.73
CA ILE A 239 -3.04 -19.59 33.30
C ILE A 239 -1.87 -18.65 33.03
N HIS A 240 -0.72 -19.24 32.71
CA HIS A 240 0.46 -18.52 32.26
C HIS A 240 0.71 -18.79 30.79
N PHE A 241 0.30 -17.86 29.93
CA PHE A 241 0.45 -18.00 28.49
C PHE A 241 0.92 -16.70 27.86
N GLN A 242 2.13 -16.75 27.29
CA GLN A 242 2.62 -15.66 26.44
C GLN A 242 1.95 -15.77 25.07
N GLY A 243 1.20 -14.73 24.69
CA GLY A 243 0.58 -14.64 23.38
C GLY A 243 1.58 -14.81 22.23
N LEU A 244 1.06 -15.26 21.09
CA LEU A 244 1.83 -15.52 19.88
C LEU A 244 2.39 -14.24 19.23
N LEU A 245 1.93 -13.05 19.61
CA LEU A 245 2.37 -11.79 19.02
C LEU A 245 3.26 -10.98 19.98
N ARG A 246 4.37 -10.47 19.43
CA ARG A 246 5.24 -9.48 20.07
C ARG A 246 5.00 -8.11 19.45
N PHE A 247 4.48 -7.20 20.25
CA PHE A 247 4.24 -5.81 19.86
C PHE A 247 5.49 -5.00 20.16
N LEU A 248 6.06 -4.36 19.13
CA LEU A 248 7.21 -3.49 19.30
C LEU A 248 6.74 -2.09 19.72
N ASP A 249 7.64 -1.36 20.38
CA ASP A 249 7.44 0.07 20.63
C ASP A 249 7.32 0.83 19.29
N ALA A 250 6.43 1.81 19.23
CA ALA A 250 6.28 2.69 18.08
C ALA A 250 6.98 4.02 18.36
N TYR A 251 7.90 4.38 17.46
CA TYR A 251 8.61 5.66 17.50
C TYR A 251 7.96 6.63 16.50
N PRO A 252 7.78 7.90 16.88
CA PRO A 252 7.45 8.96 15.93
C PRO A 252 8.47 9.02 14.81
N GLN A 253 8.00 9.19 13.57
CA GLN A 253 8.89 9.44 12.44
C GLN A 253 9.56 10.82 12.58
N PRO A 254 10.76 11.01 11.99
CA PRO A 254 11.43 12.29 12.00
C PRO A 254 10.53 13.40 11.43
N GLY A 255 10.58 14.58 12.04
CA GLY A 255 9.69 15.72 11.76
C GLY A 255 8.50 15.83 12.71
N CYS A 256 8.37 14.94 13.70
CA CYS A 256 7.32 15.05 14.73
C CYS A 256 7.48 16.30 15.60
N ASN A 257 6.35 16.82 16.08
CA ASN A 257 6.29 17.95 16.99
C ASN A 257 5.62 17.55 18.31
N MET A 258 6.02 18.17 19.42
CA MET A 258 5.29 18.09 20.67
C MET A 258 4.65 19.44 20.97
N ALA A 259 3.61 19.44 21.79
CA ALA A 259 2.92 20.64 22.25
C ALA A 259 2.65 20.56 23.75
N VAL A 260 2.28 21.70 24.34
CA VAL A 260 1.76 21.79 25.70
C VAL A 260 0.26 21.93 25.60
N ASP A 261 -0.45 21.03 26.27
CA ASP A 261 -1.90 21.06 26.40
C ASP A 261 -2.29 21.38 27.86
N ILE A 262 -3.57 21.67 28.09
CA ILE A 262 -4.10 22.15 29.37
C ILE A 262 -5.36 21.37 29.78
N LEU A 263 -5.44 21.03 31.06
CA LEU A 263 -6.64 20.51 31.70
C LEU A 263 -7.02 21.42 32.87
N ASN A 264 -8.27 21.89 32.89
CA ASN A 264 -8.80 22.70 33.99
C ASN A 264 -9.88 21.90 34.74
N PRO A 265 -9.53 21.07 35.75
CA PRO A 265 -10.51 20.50 36.64
C PRO A 265 -11.22 21.61 37.45
N HIS A 266 -12.55 21.49 37.54
CA HIS A 266 -13.43 22.42 38.24
C HIS A 266 -13.95 21.90 39.59
N HIS A 267 -13.73 20.63 39.94
CA HIS A 267 -14.30 20.01 41.16
C HIS A 267 -13.24 19.26 41.98
N LYS A 268 -12.12 19.92 42.28
CA LYS A 268 -10.99 19.24 42.93
C LYS A 268 -11.37 18.79 44.35
N ASP A 269 -12.12 19.62 45.06
CA ASP A 269 -12.49 19.38 46.46
C ASP A 269 -13.57 18.30 46.58
N TYR A 270 -14.47 18.17 45.60
CA TYR A 270 -15.41 17.04 45.52
C TYR A 270 -14.71 15.68 45.30
N PHE A 271 -13.69 15.63 44.42
CA PHE A 271 -12.97 14.39 44.13
C PHE A 271 -11.88 14.04 45.15
N GLN A 272 -11.38 15.01 45.93
CA GLN A 272 -10.30 14.83 46.91
C GLN A 272 -10.76 14.94 48.38
N GLY A 273 -11.96 15.45 48.66
CA GLY A 273 -12.51 15.64 50.00
C GLY A 273 -13.14 14.39 50.62
N SER A 274 -13.55 14.50 51.89
CA SER A 274 -14.21 13.46 52.70
C SER A 274 -15.63 13.08 52.21
N GLY A 275 -16.10 13.64 51.10
CA GLY A 275 -17.47 13.49 50.59
C GLY A 275 -18.50 14.41 51.26
N GLU A 276 -18.07 15.40 52.04
CA GLU A 276 -18.96 16.32 52.78
C GLU A 276 -19.40 17.57 51.99
N GLU A 277 -18.72 17.92 50.89
CA GLU A 277 -19.06 19.11 50.08
C GLU A 277 -19.78 18.72 48.77
N SER A 278 -20.94 19.35 48.53
CA SER A 278 -21.73 19.16 47.31
C SER A 278 -21.02 19.81 46.11
N PRO A 279 -20.93 19.14 44.95
CA PRO A 279 -20.27 19.69 43.78
C PRO A 279 -21.03 20.94 43.31
N HIS A 280 -20.34 22.07 43.22
CA HIS A 280 -20.91 23.33 42.74
C HIS A 280 -19.98 24.00 41.73
N ASP A 281 -20.54 24.59 40.67
CA ASP A 281 -19.81 25.20 39.54
C ASP A 281 -19.05 26.51 39.90
N ALA A 282 -18.99 26.88 41.18
CA ALA A 282 -18.34 28.11 41.67
C ALA A 282 -16.85 27.95 42.02
N GLU A 283 -16.30 26.73 41.91
CA GLU A 283 -14.89 26.45 42.17
C GLU A 283 -13.96 27.08 41.12
N GLN A 284 -12.82 27.62 41.58
CA GLN A 284 -11.82 28.21 40.71
C GLN A 284 -11.07 27.11 39.93
N PRO A 285 -10.98 27.19 38.59
CA PRO A 285 -10.24 26.19 37.82
C PRO A 285 -8.76 26.23 38.18
N VAL A 286 -8.14 25.05 38.31
CA VAL A 286 -6.69 24.91 38.52
C VAL A 286 -6.05 24.41 37.22
N PRO A 287 -5.40 25.28 36.42
CA PRO A 287 -4.73 24.87 35.18
C PRO A 287 -3.65 23.83 35.41
N VAL A 288 -3.79 22.66 34.79
CA VAL A 288 -2.78 21.60 34.77
C VAL A 288 -2.26 21.44 33.35
N PHE A 289 -1.01 21.86 33.13
CA PHE A 289 -0.34 21.76 31.84
C PHE A 289 0.41 20.44 31.69
N PHE A 290 0.35 19.83 30.50
CA PHE A 290 1.04 18.57 30.22
C PHE A 290 1.53 18.49 28.77
N LEU A 291 2.45 17.57 28.49
CA LEU A 291 3.01 17.37 27.16
C LEU A 291 2.16 16.41 26.34
N VAL A 292 2.06 16.69 25.04
CA VAL A 292 1.43 15.82 24.05
C VAL A 292 2.29 15.75 22.80
N LEU A 293 2.18 14.65 22.05
CA LEU A 293 2.60 14.65 20.64
C LEU A 293 1.51 15.33 19.81
N ALA A 294 1.93 16.25 18.94
CA ALA A 294 1.02 17.04 18.13
C ALA A 294 0.48 16.22 16.94
N PRO A 295 -0.75 16.53 16.46
CA PRO A 295 -1.29 15.98 15.22
C PRO A 295 -0.34 16.16 14.02
N GLY A 296 -0.47 15.28 13.03
CA GLY A 296 0.45 15.17 11.89
C GLY A 296 1.70 14.32 12.18
N THR A 297 1.89 13.89 13.43
CA THR A 297 2.95 12.94 13.78
C THR A 297 2.66 11.57 13.17
N LYS A 298 3.65 10.99 12.49
CA LYS A 298 3.52 9.68 11.82
C LYS A 298 4.20 8.59 12.62
N PHE A 299 3.65 7.39 12.57
CA PHE A 299 4.17 6.19 13.21
C PHE A 299 4.19 5.01 12.23
N VAL A 300 5.03 4.02 12.50
CA VAL A 300 4.93 2.70 11.88
C VAL A 300 4.78 1.67 13.00
N PHE A 301 3.60 1.10 13.12
CA PHE A 301 3.29 0.05 14.09
C PHE A 301 3.83 -1.27 13.56
N ARG A 302 4.47 -2.05 14.45
CA ARG A 302 5.14 -3.30 14.08
C ARG A 302 4.85 -4.40 15.09
N VAL A 303 4.43 -5.55 14.57
CA VAL A 303 4.10 -6.74 15.35
C VAL A 303 4.78 -7.96 14.73
N GLU A 304 5.48 -8.72 15.56
CA GLU A 304 6.22 -9.90 15.13
C GLU A 304 5.56 -11.18 15.65
N PRO A 305 5.48 -12.25 14.82
CA PRO A 305 5.09 -13.56 15.30
C PRO A 305 6.20 -14.13 16.20
N SER A 306 5.80 -14.60 17.38
CA SER A 306 6.67 -15.33 18.29
C SER A 306 6.93 -16.75 17.76
N PRO A 307 8.20 -17.19 17.68
CA PRO A 307 8.55 -18.52 17.19
C PRO A 307 8.21 -19.64 18.20
N SER A 308 7.89 -19.29 19.44
CA SER A 308 7.95 -20.22 20.57
C SER A 308 6.85 -21.28 20.63
N ILE A 309 5.79 -21.19 19.83
CA ILE A 309 4.61 -22.06 19.97
C ILE A 309 4.08 -22.45 18.57
N GLY A 310 4.80 -23.37 17.92
CA GLY A 310 4.67 -23.68 16.49
C GLY A 310 3.30 -24.20 16.04
N ASP A 311 2.71 -25.18 16.73
CA ASP A 311 1.49 -25.86 16.23
C ASP A 311 0.22 -25.00 16.31
N LEU A 312 0.16 -24.02 17.20
CA LEU A 312 -0.97 -23.10 17.34
C LEU A 312 -1.15 -22.20 16.11
N TRP A 313 -0.06 -21.86 15.41
CA TRP A 313 -0.13 -21.01 14.22
C TRP A 313 -0.98 -21.62 13.08
N LYS A 314 -1.14 -22.95 13.06
CA LYS A 314 -1.98 -23.64 12.07
C LYS A 314 -3.48 -23.33 12.25
N ASP A 315 -3.90 -23.02 13.49
CA ASP A 315 -5.30 -22.79 13.85
C ASP A 315 -5.68 -21.31 13.89
N VAL A 316 -4.69 -20.42 13.91
CA VAL A 316 -4.90 -18.95 13.99
C VAL A 316 -5.33 -18.35 12.66
N GLY A 317 -5.03 -19.01 11.54
CA GLY A 317 -5.34 -18.49 10.20
C GLY A 317 -4.60 -17.19 9.87
N ASN A 318 -5.26 -16.27 9.15
CA ASN A 318 -4.66 -15.02 8.70
C ASN A 318 -4.68 -13.93 9.80
N TRP A 319 -3.79 -14.07 10.79
CA TRP A 319 -3.66 -13.12 11.90
C TRP A 319 -3.37 -11.68 11.48
N ARG A 320 -2.75 -11.45 10.31
CA ARG A 320 -2.50 -10.10 9.79
C ARG A 320 -3.78 -9.40 9.41
N LYS A 321 -4.74 -10.13 8.81
CA LYS A 321 -6.08 -9.61 8.51
C LYS A 321 -6.83 -9.30 9.80
N LEU A 322 -6.74 -10.18 10.79
CA LEU A 322 -7.33 -9.95 12.12
C LEU A 322 -6.77 -8.69 12.79
N LEU A 323 -5.45 -8.48 12.75
CA LEU A 323 -4.84 -7.25 13.26
C LEU A 323 -5.23 -6.01 12.47
N ASN A 324 -5.40 -6.08 11.15
CA ASN A 324 -5.92 -4.94 10.38
C ASN A 324 -7.31 -4.55 10.89
N ALA A 325 -8.23 -5.51 11.03
CA ALA A 325 -9.58 -5.24 11.54
C ALA A 325 -9.57 -4.67 12.97
N ALA A 326 -8.75 -5.23 13.87
CA ALA A 326 -8.60 -4.70 15.22
C ALA A 326 -8.01 -3.28 15.24
N PHE A 327 -7.08 -2.97 14.32
CA PHE A 327 -6.50 -1.64 14.21
C PHE A 327 -7.50 -0.64 13.61
N ASP A 328 -8.24 -1.02 12.56
CA ASP A 328 -9.31 -0.21 11.96
C ASP A 328 -10.37 0.16 13.02
N TYR A 329 -10.75 -0.84 13.83
CA TYR A 329 -11.68 -0.63 14.94
C TYR A 329 -11.11 0.31 16.00
N ALA A 330 -9.83 0.14 16.37
CA ALA A 330 -9.18 1.00 17.35
C ALA A 330 -9.05 2.46 16.88
N GLU A 331 -8.74 2.68 15.59
CA GLU A 331 -8.72 4.01 14.95
C GLU A 331 -10.09 4.68 15.03
N ALA A 332 -11.17 3.93 14.78
CA ALA A 332 -12.52 4.45 14.75
C ALA A 332 -13.13 4.71 16.14
N TRP A 333 -12.88 3.83 17.12
CA TRP A 333 -13.68 3.80 18.36
C TRP A 333 -12.90 3.92 19.66
N LEU A 334 -11.60 3.59 19.69
CA LEU A 334 -10.86 3.49 20.96
C LEU A 334 -9.81 4.60 21.16
N GLY A 335 -8.99 4.87 20.16
CA GLY A 335 -7.80 5.72 20.29
C GLY A 335 -6.66 5.08 21.09
N PHE A 336 -5.51 5.76 21.12
CA PHE A 336 -4.28 5.27 21.74
C PHE A 336 -3.77 6.20 22.84
N GLY A 337 -3.20 5.65 23.91
CA GLY A 337 -2.66 6.45 25.02
C GLY A 337 -3.71 6.81 26.07
N ALA A 338 -3.56 7.97 26.71
CA ALA A 338 -4.41 8.46 27.79
C ALA A 338 -5.46 9.45 27.28
N LYS A 339 -6.54 9.62 28.06
CA LYS A 339 -7.65 10.56 27.78
C LYS A 339 -8.36 10.32 26.44
N THR A 340 -8.41 9.07 25.99
CA THR A 340 -9.07 8.70 24.73
C THR A 340 -10.58 8.99 24.73
N SER A 341 -11.24 8.91 25.88
CA SER A 341 -12.67 9.24 26.03
C SER A 341 -13.04 10.69 25.69
N VAL A 342 -12.06 11.60 25.73
CA VAL A 342 -12.23 13.01 25.32
C VAL A 342 -11.53 13.31 23.99
N GLY A 343 -11.21 12.27 23.20
CA GLY A 343 -10.74 12.39 21.82
C GLY A 343 -9.22 12.44 21.62
N TYR A 344 -8.41 12.16 22.64
CA TYR A 344 -6.95 12.09 22.47
C TYR A 344 -6.52 10.80 21.78
N GLY A 345 -5.39 10.87 21.06
CA GLY A 345 -4.72 9.69 20.52
C GLY A 345 -5.43 9.01 19.36
N VAL A 346 -6.29 9.74 18.65
CA VAL A 346 -6.92 9.26 17.42
C VAL A 346 -5.85 9.16 16.32
N LEU A 347 -5.69 7.95 15.79
CA LEU A 347 -4.83 7.64 14.66
C LEU A 347 -5.72 7.35 13.44
N GLY A 348 -5.14 7.51 12.25
CA GLY A 348 -5.75 7.05 11.01
C GLY A 348 -4.70 6.78 9.94
N PRO A 349 -5.13 6.54 8.70
CA PRO A 349 -4.21 6.32 7.59
C PRO A 349 -3.25 7.49 7.37
N ASP A 350 -2.02 7.19 6.93
CA ASP A 350 -1.08 8.24 6.51
C ASP A 350 -1.58 8.87 5.20
N ARG A 351 -2.09 10.10 5.28
CA ARG A 351 -2.76 10.80 4.17
C ARG A 351 -1.84 11.02 2.99
N GLU A 352 -0.55 11.24 3.22
CA GLU A 352 0.42 11.45 2.15
C GLU A 352 0.80 10.13 1.49
N LEU A 353 0.96 9.06 2.28
CA LEU A 353 1.22 7.73 1.76
C LEU A 353 0.03 7.21 0.93
N GLU A 354 -1.20 7.46 1.36
CA GLU A 354 -2.41 7.09 0.59
C GLU A 354 -2.46 7.80 -0.77
N LYS A 355 -2.25 9.13 -0.79
CA LYS A 355 -2.19 9.88 -2.05
C LYS A 355 -1.09 9.37 -2.99
N GLN A 356 0.06 8.99 -2.44
CA GLN A 356 1.16 8.40 -3.22
C GLN A 356 0.76 7.05 -3.82
N LYS A 357 0.20 6.15 -3.02
CA LYS A 357 -0.30 4.85 -3.50
C LYS A 357 -1.38 5.00 -4.56
N GLU A 358 -2.37 5.87 -4.35
CA GLU A 358 -3.41 6.13 -5.34
C GLU A 358 -2.84 6.66 -6.65
N LYS A 359 -1.84 7.53 -6.58
CA LYS A 359 -1.15 8.05 -7.77
C LYS A 359 -0.39 6.93 -8.49
N GLU A 360 0.37 6.12 -7.76
CA GLU A 360 1.11 4.98 -8.31
C GLU A 360 0.19 3.92 -8.93
N GLU A 361 -0.95 3.62 -8.31
CA GLU A 361 -1.96 2.71 -8.85
C GLU A 361 -2.60 3.26 -10.12
N LYS A 362 -2.93 4.55 -10.16
CA LYS A 362 -3.43 5.22 -11.38
C LYS A 362 -2.40 5.18 -12.49
N GLU A 363 -1.13 5.48 -12.20
CA GLU A 363 -0.04 5.41 -13.18
C GLU A 363 0.18 3.98 -13.68
N ARG A 364 0.12 2.98 -12.79
CA ARG A 364 0.24 1.56 -13.15
C ARG A 364 -0.92 1.10 -14.03
N ALA A 365 -2.16 1.43 -13.66
CA ALA A 365 -3.35 1.11 -14.45
C ALA A 365 -3.31 1.78 -15.83
N GLN A 366 -2.81 3.02 -15.92
CA GLN A 366 -2.59 3.69 -17.19
C GLN A 366 -1.56 2.98 -18.07
N ARG A 367 -0.42 2.56 -17.49
CA ARG A 367 0.61 1.79 -18.22
C ARG A 367 0.09 0.44 -18.69
N GLU A 368 -0.61 -0.31 -17.83
CA GLU A 368 -1.20 -1.60 -18.19
C GLU A 368 -2.23 -1.44 -19.33
N ALA A 369 -3.06 -0.39 -19.28
CA ALA A 369 -4.02 -0.08 -20.34
C ALA A 369 -3.34 0.37 -21.65
N GLU A 370 -2.26 1.14 -21.59
CA GLU A 370 -1.49 1.55 -22.77
C GLU A 370 -0.77 0.37 -23.42
N GLU A 371 -0.15 -0.50 -22.62
CA GLU A 371 0.45 -1.74 -23.11
C GLU A 371 -0.58 -2.66 -23.76
N GLN A 372 -1.76 -2.79 -23.16
CA GLN A 372 -2.83 -3.60 -23.72
C GLN A 372 -3.33 -3.01 -25.06
N ARG A 373 -3.55 -1.69 -25.13
CA ARG A 373 -3.89 -1.02 -26.40
C ARG A 373 -2.82 -1.18 -27.47
N LYS A 374 -1.54 -1.16 -27.09
CA LYS A 374 -0.43 -1.37 -28.02
C LYS A 374 -0.43 -2.80 -28.56
N ARG A 375 -0.62 -3.81 -27.69
CA ARG A 375 -0.73 -5.22 -28.09
C ARG A 375 -1.92 -5.45 -29.02
N GLU A 376 -3.07 -4.86 -28.70
CA GLU A 376 -4.27 -4.94 -29.55
C GLU A 376 -4.03 -4.33 -30.93
N ARG A 377 -3.37 -3.16 -31.00
CA ARG A 377 -2.99 -2.54 -32.29
C ARG A 377 -1.99 -3.38 -33.08
N GLU A 378 -0.95 -3.91 -32.43
CA GLU A 378 0.04 -4.77 -33.08
C GLU A 378 -0.60 -6.06 -33.62
N GLU A 379 -1.55 -6.63 -32.88
CA GLU A 379 -2.31 -7.80 -33.31
C GLU A 379 -3.28 -7.48 -34.46
N GLU A 380 -3.96 -6.34 -34.41
CA GLU A 380 -4.83 -5.87 -35.50
C GLU A 380 -4.02 -5.58 -36.78
N GLU A 381 -2.87 -4.90 -36.67
CA GLU A 381 -1.96 -4.68 -37.78
C GLU A 381 -1.43 -5.99 -38.37
N ARG A 382 -1.09 -6.97 -37.53
CA ARG A 382 -0.68 -8.31 -37.98
C ARG A 382 -1.81 -9.00 -38.74
N ARG A 383 -3.04 -8.97 -38.21
CA ARG A 383 -4.22 -9.56 -38.86
C ARG A 383 -4.53 -8.90 -40.20
N CYS A 384 -4.42 -7.57 -40.30
CA CYS A 384 -4.57 -6.85 -41.56
C CYS A 384 -3.51 -7.28 -42.58
N LYS A 385 -2.23 -7.35 -42.19
CA LYS A 385 -1.15 -7.82 -43.08
C LYS A 385 -1.35 -9.26 -43.55
N GLU A 386 -1.71 -10.17 -42.63
CA GLU A 386 -2.01 -11.56 -42.98
C GLU A 386 -3.19 -11.67 -43.96
N ALA A 387 -4.24 -10.86 -43.79
CA ALA A 387 -5.38 -10.83 -44.69
C ALA A 387 -5.01 -10.29 -46.08
N GLU A 388 -4.21 -9.22 -46.14
CA GLU A 388 -3.68 -8.65 -47.40
C GLU A 388 -2.80 -9.66 -48.14
N ASP A 389 -1.91 -10.34 -47.42
CA ASP A 389 -1.03 -11.37 -47.99
C ASP A 389 -1.82 -12.58 -48.48
N ALA A 390 -2.83 -13.03 -47.73
CA ALA A 390 -3.73 -14.09 -48.15
C ALA A 390 -4.54 -13.70 -49.40
N GLU A 391 -5.02 -12.45 -49.48
CA GLU A 391 -5.70 -11.95 -50.67
C GLU A 391 -4.76 -11.91 -51.89
N ARG A 392 -3.54 -11.42 -51.69
CA ARG A 392 -2.51 -11.39 -52.74
C ARG A 392 -2.17 -12.80 -53.22
N ALA A 393 -1.98 -13.74 -52.31
CA ALA A 393 -1.74 -15.15 -52.61
C ALA A 393 -2.94 -15.77 -53.36
N ARG A 394 -4.17 -15.44 -52.98
CA ARG A 394 -5.38 -15.90 -53.68
C ARG A 394 -5.45 -15.36 -55.10
N ARG A 395 -5.19 -14.07 -55.31
CA ARG A 395 -5.14 -13.45 -56.65
C ARG A 395 -4.04 -14.08 -57.50
N GLN A 396 -2.88 -14.34 -56.92
CA GLN A 396 -1.76 -14.99 -57.60
C GLN A 396 -2.11 -16.44 -57.97
N ALA A 397 -2.70 -17.23 -57.07
CA ALA A 397 -3.13 -18.59 -57.35
C ALA A 397 -4.23 -18.64 -58.42
N GLN A 398 -5.18 -17.70 -58.40
CA GLN A 398 -6.18 -17.54 -59.47
C GLN A 398 -5.52 -17.22 -60.81
N TRP A 399 -4.48 -16.37 -60.81
CA TRP A 399 -3.69 -16.08 -62.00
C TRP A 399 -2.95 -17.32 -62.48
N ASP A 400 -2.28 -18.06 -61.60
CA ASP A 400 -1.46 -19.23 -61.93
C ASP A 400 -2.28 -20.42 -62.43
N ALA A 401 -3.52 -20.58 -61.94
CA ALA A 401 -4.47 -21.60 -62.38
C ALA A 401 -5.10 -21.33 -63.76
N LEU A 402 -4.95 -20.12 -64.32
CA LEU A 402 -5.42 -19.84 -65.67
C LEU A 402 -4.62 -20.67 -66.68
N PRO A 403 -5.28 -21.27 -67.68
CA PRO A 403 -4.60 -21.84 -68.84
C PRO A 403 -3.61 -20.83 -69.47
N GLU A 404 -2.49 -21.31 -69.99
CA GLU A 404 -1.45 -20.44 -70.55
C GLU A 404 -1.97 -19.57 -71.71
N ASP A 405 -2.94 -20.05 -72.49
CA ASP A 405 -3.58 -19.25 -73.53
C ASP A 405 -4.40 -18.08 -72.96
N GLU A 406 -5.14 -18.29 -71.87
CA GLU A 406 -5.87 -17.23 -71.18
C GLU A 406 -4.96 -16.21 -70.51
N LYS A 407 -3.82 -16.64 -69.94
CA LYS A 407 -2.79 -15.73 -69.40
C LYS A 407 -2.21 -14.83 -70.50
N ILE A 408 -1.93 -15.41 -71.67
CA ILE A 408 -1.43 -14.67 -72.84
C ILE A 408 -2.48 -13.66 -73.33
N LYS A 409 -3.74 -14.09 -73.47
CA LYS A 409 -4.83 -13.19 -73.90
C LYS A 409 -5.01 -12.01 -72.94
N ARG A 410 -5.09 -12.26 -71.63
CA ARG A 410 -5.28 -11.21 -70.62
C ARG A 410 -4.12 -10.21 -70.57
N LYS A 411 -2.86 -10.68 -70.53
CA LYS A 411 -1.68 -9.79 -70.58
C LYS A 411 -1.67 -8.94 -71.85
N LEU A 412 -2.01 -9.55 -72.98
CA LEU A 412 -2.00 -8.87 -74.27
C LEU A 412 -3.13 -7.85 -74.39
N GLN A 413 -4.31 -8.18 -73.86
CA GLN A 413 -5.45 -7.29 -73.79
C GLN A 413 -5.19 -6.10 -72.87
N GLU A 414 -4.62 -6.31 -71.67
CA GLU A 414 -4.21 -5.23 -70.77
C GLU A 414 -3.18 -4.31 -71.42
N ALA A 415 -2.20 -4.88 -72.15
CA ALA A 415 -1.23 -4.10 -72.90
C ALA A 415 -1.88 -3.28 -74.03
N ALA A 416 -2.86 -3.86 -74.73
CA ALA A 416 -3.60 -3.20 -75.80
C ALA A 416 -4.52 -2.08 -75.26
N GLU A 417 -5.24 -2.32 -74.16
CA GLU A 417 -6.10 -1.33 -73.50
C GLU A 417 -5.30 -0.16 -72.93
N ARG A 418 -4.18 -0.45 -72.26
CA ARG A 418 -3.22 0.56 -71.78
C ARG A 418 -2.72 1.41 -72.94
N TYR A 419 -2.33 0.79 -74.06
CA TYR A 419 -1.89 1.50 -75.25
C TYR A 419 -3.02 2.30 -75.92
N GLY A 420 -4.25 1.79 -75.92
CA GLY A 420 -5.43 2.44 -76.48
C GLY A 420 -5.80 3.74 -75.76
N LYS A 421 -5.57 3.83 -74.44
CA LYS A 421 -5.82 5.03 -73.62
C LYS A 421 -4.79 6.16 -73.82
N LEU A 422 -3.67 5.90 -74.49
CA LEU A 422 -2.61 6.89 -74.72
C LEU A 422 -2.95 7.83 -75.88
N GLY A 423 -2.47 9.08 -75.81
CA GLY A 423 -2.54 10.05 -76.91
C GLY A 423 -1.52 9.77 -78.04
N ASP A 424 -1.67 10.42 -79.20
CA ASP A 424 -0.87 10.12 -80.41
C ASP A 424 0.65 10.27 -80.24
N SER A 425 1.10 11.25 -79.44
CA SER A 425 2.52 11.47 -79.12
C SER A 425 3.10 10.37 -78.23
N GLU A 426 2.31 9.89 -77.27
CA GLU A 426 2.69 8.86 -76.30
C GLU A 426 2.66 7.46 -76.92
N ARG A 427 1.68 7.20 -77.80
CA ARG A 427 1.60 5.97 -78.60
C ARG A 427 2.90 5.72 -79.38
N LYS A 428 3.54 6.76 -79.90
CA LYS A 428 4.83 6.63 -80.60
C LYS A 428 5.96 6.13 -79.68
N LYS A 429 5.95 6.50 -78.39
CA LYS A 429 6.96 6.10 -77.40
C LYS A 429 6.68 4.70 -76.84
N GLU A 430 5.43 4.42 -76.48
CA GLU A 430 5.01 3.15 -75.87
C GLU A 430 4.80 2.03 -76.89
N ARG A 431 4.87 2.33 -78.20
CA ARG A 431 4.72 1.32 -79.26
C ARG A 431 5.77 0.22 -79.15
N GLU A 432 7.00 0.57 -78.79
CA GLU A 432 8.05 -0.43 -78.61
C GLU A 432 7.77 -1.38 -77.44
N ALA A 433 7.16 -0.89 -76.36
CA ALA A 433 6.72 -1.72 -75.24
C ALA A 433 5.60 -2.67 -75.65
N LEU A 434 4.55 -2.16 -76.31
CA LEU A 434 3.46 -3.00 -76.84
C LEU A 434 3.96 -4.05 -77.84
N ASN A 435 4.90 -3.69 -78.73
CA ASN A 435 5.49 -4.64 -79.67
C ASN A 435 6.29 -5.74 -78.96
N ARG A 436 6.97 -5.44 -77.85
CA ARG A 436 7.64 -6.45 -77.03
C ARG A 436 6.64 -7.42 -76.40
N ASP A 437 5.52 -6.92 -75.89
CA ASP A 437 4.44 -7.73 -75.32
C ASP A 437 3.79 -8.63 -76.39
N LEU A 438 3.50 -8.08 -77.58
CA LEU A 438 2.99 -8.83 -78.74
C LEU A 438 3.97 -9.93 -79.20
N ASN A 439 5.27 -9.64 -79.29
CA ASN A 439 6.25 -10.63 -79.70
C ASN A 439 6.39 -11.74 -78.64
N ARG A 440 6.43 -11.39 -77.35
CA ARG A 440 6.47 -12.35 -76.26
C ARG A 440 5.22 -13.24 -76.24
N ALA A 441 4.04 -12.68 -76.54
CA ALA A 441 2.80 -13.44 -76.68
C ALA A 441 2.85 -14.43 -77.85
N ILE A 442 3.42 -14.02 -78.99
CA ILE A 442 3.63 -14.92 -80.15
C ILE A 442 4.61 -16.05 -79.80
N GLU A 443 5.75 -15.72 -79.17
CA GLU A 443 6.74 -16.72 -78.74
C GLU A 443 6.15 -17.71 -77.72
N ALA A 444 5.38 -17.22 -76.74
CA ALA A 444 4.70 -18.07 -75.77
C ALA A 444 3.62 -18.95 -76.43
N ALA A 445 2.86 -18.41 -77.39
CA ALA A 445 1.87 -19.16 -78.15
C ALA A 445 2.50 -20.28 -79.00
N GLN A 446 3.75 -20.12 -79.48
CA GLN A 446 4.47 -21.19 -80.21
C GLN A 446 4.77 -22.41 -79.33
N GLN A 447 4.93 -22.21 -78.02
CA GLN A 447 5.25 -23.29 -77.07
C GLN A 447 4.02 -24.11 -76.65
N ILE A 448 2.80 -23.71 -77.06
CA ILE A 448 1.57 -24.43 -76.74
C ILE A 448 1.44 -25.65 -77.66
N GLN A 449 1.33 -26.84 -77.08
CA GLN A 449 1.30 -28.09 -77.86
C GLN A 449 -0.03 -28.29 -78.61
N ASP A 450 -1.15 -27.81 -78.06
CA ASP A 450 -2.48 -27.94 -78.68
C ASP A 450 -2.64 -27.00 -79.89
N SER A 451 -2.77 -27.58 -81.08
CA SER A 451 -2.93 -26.87 -82.35
C SER A 451 -4.20 -26.01 -82.41
N HIS A 452 -5.32 -26.48 -81.83
CA HIS A 452 -6.58 -25.74 -81.84
C HIS A 452 -6.54 -24.52 -80.90
N VAL A 453 -5.85 -24.64 -79.76
CA VAL A 453 -5.60 -23.51 -78.84
C VAL A 453 -4.66 -22.47 -79.48
N ARG A 454 -3.60 -22.92 -80.18
CA ARG A 454 -2.70 -22.04 -80.93
C ARG A 454 -3.41 -21.26 -82.03
N ALA A 455 -4.31 -21.91 -82.77
CA ALA A 455 -5.11 -21.24 -83.80
C ALA A 455 -6.02 -20.15 -83.19
N LYS A 456 -6.71 -20.44 -82.08
CA LYS A 456 -7.54 -19.45 -81.36
C LYS A 456 -6.73 -18.27 -80.81
N LEU A 457 -5.51 -18.52 -80.32
CA LEU A 457 -4.59 -17.45 -79.90
C LEU A 457 -4.12 -16.60 -81.08
N ALA A 458 -3.85 -17.20 -82.23
CA ALA A 458 -3.50 -16.48 -83.44
C ALA A 458 -4.63 -15.51 -83.85
N ASP A 459 -5.88 -15.97 -83.80
CA ASP A 459 -7.06 -15.15 -84.07
C ASP A 459 -7.20 -13.99 -83.07
N PHE A 460 -6.92 -14.25 -81.78
CA PHE A 460 -6.92 -13.20 -80.75
C PHE A 460 -5.82 -12.15 -80.98
N ILE A 461 -4.60 -12.60 -81.30
CA ILE A 461 -3.46 -11.71 -81.59
C ILE A 461 -3.74 -10.87 -82.85
N VAL A 462 -4.37 -11.45 -83.87
CA VAL A 462 -4.88 -10.71 -85.05
C VAL A 462 -5.84 -9.60 -84.61
N GLY A 463 -6.82 -9.90 -83.76
CA GLY A 463 -7.77 -8.92 -83.23
C GLY A 463 -7.09 -7.77 -82.47
N VAL A 464 -6.07 -8.08 -81.65
CA VAL A 464 -5.27 -7.05 -80.97
C VAL A 464 -4.52 -6.17 -81.98
N TYR A 465 -3.90 -6.77 -83.01
CA TYR A 465 -3.24 -6.00 -84.08
C TYR A 465 -4.20 -5.15 -84.91
N GLU A 466 -5.45 -5.57 -85.07
CA GLU A 466 -6.49 -4.77 -85.72
C GLU A 466 -6.89 -3.56 -84.87
N GLN A 467 -6.95 -3.72 -83.54
CA GLN A 467 -7.23 -2.62 -82.61
C GLN A 467 -6.08 -1.61 -82.48
N VAL A 468 -4.83 -2.09 -82.38
CA VAL A 468 -3.65 -1.24 -82.13
C VAL A 468 -2.85 -0.90 -83.40
N GLY A 469 -3.30 -1.37 -84.56
CA GLY A 469 -2.65 -1.23 -85.87
C GLY A 469 -1.52 -2.24 -86.11
N TRP A 470 -1.40 -2.72 -87.35
CA TRP A 470 -0.41 -3.71 -87.77
C TRP A 470 1.02 -3.18 -87.95
N ALA A 471 1.20 -1.86 -88.06
CA ALA A 471 2.50 -1.22 -88.27
C ALA A 471 2.75 -0.15 -87.23
N ASP A 472 4.00 0.30 -87.10
CA ASP A 472 4.32 1.35 -86.13
C ASP A 472 3.79 2.72 -86.60
N PRO A 473 3.33 3.60 -85.70
CA PRO A 473 2.83 4.92 -86.09
C PRO A 473 3.90 5.74 -86.83
N GLY A 474 3.54 6.35 -87.96
CA GLY A 474 4.40 7.29 -88.70
C GLY A 474 5.44 6.66 -89.65
N VAL A 475 5.37 5.37 -89.96
CA VAL A 475 6.26 4.73 -90.96
C VAL A 475 5.74 4.89 -92.40
N ASN A 476 6.65 4.97 -93.38
CA ASN A 476 6.30 5.13 -94.79
C ASN A 476 5.57 3.88 -95.37
N LYS A 477 4.86 4.05 -96.49
CA LYS A 477 4.00 3.01 -97.11
C LYS A 477 4.73 1.68 -97.33
N LYS A 478 5.94 1.73 -97.91
CA LYS A 478 6.77 0.54 -98.18
C LYS A 478 7.20 -0.20 -96.90
N LYS A 479 7.49 0.53 -95.82
CA LYS A 479 7.89 -0.04 -94.51
C LYS A 479 6.67 -0.55 -93.73
N ARG A 480 5.52 0.13 -93.84
CA ARG A 480 4.22 -0.30 -93.30
C ARG A 480 3.82 -1.68 -93.85
N GLU A 481 3.81 -1.83 -95.18
CA GLU A 481 3.49 -3.08 -95.86
C GLU A 481 4.47 -4.20 -95.48
N LYS A 482 5.77 -3.89 -95.34
CA LYS A 482 6.79 -4.86 -94.91
C LYS A 482 6.59 -5.31 -93.46
N GLN A 483 6.28 -4.41 -92.54
CA GLN A 483 6.03 -4.72 -91.12
C GLN A 483 4.75 -5.53 -90.95
N GLU A 484 3.67 -5.13 -91.63
CA GLU A 484 2.40 -5.85 -91.61
C GLU A 484 2.55 -7.27 -92.18
N LYS A 485 3.22 -7.44 -93.33
CA LYS A 485 3.49 -8.76 -93.90
C LYS A 485 4.32 -9.65 -92.97
N LYS A 486 5.34 -9.09 -92.30
CA LYS A 486 6.17 -9.83 -91.34
C LYS A 486 5.38 -10.27 -90.10
N ARG A 487 4.56 -9.38 -89.53
CA ARG A 487 3.74 -9.67 -88.33
C ARG A 487 2.61 -10.65 -88.66
N ARG A 488 1.90 -10.48 -89.78
CA ARG A 488 0.89 -11.43 -90.25
C ARG A 488 1.49 -12.82 -90.45
N SER A 489 2.64 -12.91 -91.14
CA SER A 489 3.33 -14.19 -91.33
C SER A 489 3.77 -14.85 -90.02
N ALA A 490 4.15 -14.08 -89.00
CA ALA A 490 4.53 -14.61 -87.69
C ALA A 490 3.33 -15.14 -86.91
N VAL A 491 2.16 -14.50 -87.04
CA VAL A 491 0.91 -14.94 -86.42
C VAL A 491 0.31 -16.13 -87.17
N ASP A 492 0.35 -16.14 -88.51
CA ASP A 492 -0.11 -17.27 -89.33
C ASP A 492 0.72 -18.54 -89.11
N ALA A 493 2.00 -18.39 -88.74
CA ALA A 493 2.84 -19.54 -88.37
C ALA A 493 2.35 -20.27 -87.10
N LEU A 494 1.56 -19.61 -86.24
CA LEU A 494 0.95 -20.24 -85.07
C LEU A 494 -0.21 -21.19 -85.44
N ARG A 495 -0.80 -21.01 -86.64
CA ARG A 495 -1.93 -21.83 -87.13
C ARG A 495 -1.48 -23.14 -87.80
N LYS A 496 -0.17 -23.35 -87.90
CA LYS A 496 0.47 -24.58 -88.41
C LYS A 496 0.92 -25.42 -87.23
#